data_AF-A0A9E7L3K1-F1
#
_entry.id   AF-A0A9E7L3K1-F1
#
_cell.length_a   1.000
_cell.length_b   1.000
_cell.length_c   1.000
_cell.angle_alpha   90.00
_cell.angle_beta   90.00
_cell.angle_gamma   90.00
#
_symmetry.space_group_name_H-M   'P 1'
#
loop_
_entity.id
_entity.type
_entity.pdbx_description
1 polymer ?
#
loop_
_entity_poly.entity_id
_entity_poly.type
_entity_poly.pdbx_seq_one_letter_code
_entity_poly.pdbx_strand_id
1 'polypeptide(L)'
;MRFSRFLSSSKSILGRAANVKDSYWLNTQHGISTSGPDLVTDGNSSIGRFANYTVFKGKAALSMKPILPAIRELDQSRSSRVYRNGSVMLTFWPAVGQRKYDWEKKLAFALSPTEVGSLIGLGPAESCEFFHDPSMKSSLEGQVKKSLSISPLGNDNGYFLNL
;
A
#
# COMPACT_ATOMS: atom_id res chain seq x y z
N MET A 1 7.71 -28.63 -48.99
CA MET A 1 8.19 -30.02 -48.76
C MET A 1 9.01 -29.96 -47.48
N ARG A 2 8.84 -30.74 -46.40
CA ARG A 2 8.22 -32.05 -46.15
C ARG A 2 7.84 -32.10 -44.65
N PHE A 3 6.72 -32.77 -44.34
CA PHE A 3 6.03 -32.92 -43.05
C PHE A 3 6.61 -34.01 -42.13
N SER A 4 6.37 -33.89 -40.80
CA SER A 4 5.95 -34.98 -39.89
C SER A 4 5.55 -34.42 -38.50
N ARG A 5 4.25 -34.37 -38.15
CA ARG A 5 3.39 -35.36 -37.43
C ARG A 5 3.59 -35.34 -35.90
N PHE A 6 2.68 -34.70 -35.15
CA PHE A 6 1.43 -35.21 -34.53
C PHE A 6 1.65 -36.22 -33.40
N LEU A 7 1.30 -35.81 -32.17
CA LEU A 7 0.46 -36.60 -31.27
C LEU A 7 -0.51 -35.67 -30.54
N SER A 8 -1.78 -35.88 -30.84
CA SER A 8 -2.97 -35.35 -30.17
C SER A 8 -3.25 -36.20 -28.94
N SER A 9 -3.67 -35.56 -27.84
CA SER A 9 -4.61 -36.17 -26.93
C SER A 9 -5.63 -35.13 -26.49
N SER A 10 -6.57 -34.86 -27.39
CA SER A 10 -7.86 -34.26 -27.02
C SER A 10 -8.75 -35.35 -26.42
N LYS A 11 -9.18 -35.15 -25.17
CA LYS A 11 -10.49 -35.60 -24.72
C LYS A 11 -11.25 -34.38 -24.23
N SER A 12 -12.13 -33.89 -25.09
CA SER A 12 -13.22 -32.98 -24.75
C SER A 12 -14.47 -33.79 -24.39
N ILE A 13 -15.53 -33.05 -24.03
CA ILE A 13 -16.93 -33.42 -23.73
C ILE A 13 -17.18 -33.42 -22.21
N LEU A 14 -17.45 -32.26 -21.62
CA LEU A 14 -18.75 -31.55 -21.60
C LEU A 14 -19.79 -32.32 -20.79
N GLY A 15 -20.15 -31.78 -19.61
CA GLY A 15 -21.39 -32.17 -18.96
C GLY A 15 -21.46 -31.84 -17.48
N ARG A 16 -22.04 -30.67 -17.17
CA ARG A 16 -23.20 -30.50 -16.28
C ARG A 16 -22.98 -29.69 -14.99
N ALA A 17 -23.89 -28.71 -14.89
CA ALA A 17 -24.39 -28.01 -13.72
C ALA A 17 -23.52 -26.90 -13.10
N ALA A 18 -23.94 -25.67 -13.42
CA ALA A 18 -23.65 -24.46 -12.67
C ALA A 18 -24.03 -24.64 -11.19
N ASN A 19 -23.12 -24.27 -10.29
CA ASN A 19 -23.48 -23.83 -8.94
C ASN A 19 -22.78 -22.49 -8.67
N VAL A 20 -23.58 -21.45 -8.45
CA VAL A 20 -23.18 -20.04 -8.37
C VAL A 20 -22.69 -19.67 -6.96
N LYS A 21 -22.03 -20.58 -6.23
CA LYS A 21 -21.70 -20.35 -4.81
C LYS A 21 -20.23 -20.41 -4.39
N ASP A 22 -19.28 -20.73 -5.29
CA ASP A 22 -17.90 -21.00 -4.87
C ASP A 22 -16.79 -20.19 -5.57
N SER A 23 -17.10 -19.04 -6.17
CA SER A 23 -16.08 -18.15 -6.75
C SER A 23 -15.62 -17.07 -5.78
N TYR A 24 -14.90 -17.45 -4.72
CA TYR A 24 -14.16 -16.50 -3.84
C TYR A 24 -12.71 -16.90 -3.56
N TRP A 25 -12.12 -17.72 -4.42
CA TRP A 25 -10.69 -18.05 -4.32
C TRP A 25 -9.90 -17.44 -5.50
N LEU A 26 -9.75 -16.12 -5.46
CA LEU A 26 -8.69 -15.44 -6.21
C LEU A 26 -7.36 -15.74 -5.49
N ASN A 27 -6.64 -16.75 -5.99
CA ASN A 27 -5.26 -17.02 -5.59
C ASN A 27 -4.35 -15.92 -6.18
N THR A 28 -4.12 -14.84 -5.45
CA THR A 28 -3.02 -13.92 -5.73
C THR A 28 -1.71 -14.60 -5.32
N GLN A 29 -1.04 -15.28 -6.25
CA GLN A 29 0.28 -15.92 -6.03
C GLN A 29 1.45 -14.93 -5.95
N HIS A 30 1.28 -13.79 -5.29
CA HIS A 30 2.37 -12.87 -4.97
C HIS A 30 2.28 -12.46 -3.50
N GLY A 31 2.57 -13.40 -2.60
CA GLY A 31 2.90 -13.08 -1.23
C GLY A 31 4.29 -12.45 -1.20
N ILE A 32 4.37 -11.13 -1.03
CA ILE A 32 5.64 -10.46 -0.72
C ILE A 32 5.97 -10.78 0.74
N SER A 33 6.65 -11.89 0.98
CA SER A 33 7.17 -12.23 2.31
C SER A 33 8.37 -11.35 2.62
N THR A 34 8.25 -10.47 3.61
CA THR A 34 9.39 -9.70 4.14
C THR A 34 10.10 -10.42 5.30
N SER A 35 9.63 -11.61 5.70
CA SER A 35 10.25 -12.44 6.73
C SER A 35 11.22 -13.45 6.11
N GLY A 36 12.43 -12.97 5.80
CA GLY A 36 13.60 -13.83 5.63
C GLY A 36 14.35 -13.96 6.97
N PRO A 37 14.86 -15.13 7.35
CA PRO A 37 15.58 -15.31 8.60
C PRO A 37 17.00 -14.76 8.48
N ASP A 38 17.32 -13.69 9.19
CA ASP A 38 18.71 -13.24 9.33
C ASP A 38 19.23 -13.70 10.70
N LEU A 39 19.93 -14.84 10.69
CA LEU A 39 20.90 -15.20 11.72
C LEU A 39 22.03 -14.17 11.65
N VAL A 40 22.10 -13.25 12.62
CA VAL A 40 23.32 -12.50 12.91
C VAL A 40 23.54 -12.52 14.42
N THR A 41 24.54 -13.31 14.80
CA THR A 41 25.22 -13.33 16.09
C THR A 41 25.57 -11.90 16.51
N ASP A 42 25.40 -11.59 17.80
CA ASP A 42 25.67 -10.30 18.47
C ASP A 42 24.48 -9.34 18.63
N GLY A 43 23.62 -9.66 19.61
CA GLY A 43 23.15 -8.73 20.66
C GLY A 43 22.27 -7.53 20.31
N ASN A 44 22.10 -7.15 19.04
CA ASN A 44 21.27 -6.04 18.61
C ASN A 44 20.44 -6.43 17.38
N SER A 45 19.44 -7.28 17.62
CA SER A 45 18.79 -8.13 16.61
C SER A 45 17.65 -7.46 15.84
N SER A 46 17.79 -6.22 15.38
CA SER A 46 16.85 -5.69 14.38
C SER A 46 17.51 -4.72 13.41
N ILE A 47 18.05 -5.25 12.31
CA ILE A 47 18.32 -4.44 11.13
C ILE A 47 16.96 -3.93 10.62
N GLY A 48 16.73 -2.62 10.72
CA GLY A 48 15.53 -1.99 10.18
C GLY A 48 15.49 -2.16 8.66
N ARG A 49 14.55 -2.97 8.16
CA ARG A 49 14.35 -3.14 6.71
C ARG A 49 13.49 -2.00 6.17
N PHE A 50 13.94 -1.39 5.08
CA PHE A 50 13.19 -0.36 4.36
C PHE A 50 12.55 -0.97 3.11
N ALA A 51 11.24 -0.84 2.96
CA ALA A 51 10.48 -1.39 1.85
C ALA A 51 9.52 -0.34 1.29
N ASN A 52 10.09 0.74 0.74
CA ASN A 52 9.31 1.82 0.15
C ASN A 52 8.90 1.44 -1.27
N TYR A 53 7.64 1.70 -1.63
CA TYR A 53 7.17 1.63 -3.01
C TYR A 53 7.05 3.03 -3.58
N THR A 54 7.61 3.29 -4.76
CA THR A 54 7.65 4.65 -5.33
C THR A 54 7.15 4.67 -6.77
N VAL A 55 6.24 5.60 -7.06
CA VAL A 55 5.69 5.86 -8.38
C VAL A 55 6.22 7.21 -8.87
N PHE A 56 6.85 7.20 -10.05
CA PHE A 56 7.39 8.40 -10.68
C PHE A 56 6.50 8.78 -11.88
N LYS A 57 5.97 10.02 -11.90
CA LYS A 57 5.17 10.58 -13.00
C LYS A 57 5.75 11.91 -13.47
N GLY A 58 5.21 12.46 -14.55
CA GLY A 58 5.80 13.63 -15.22
C GLY A 58 5.86 14.91 -14.39
N LYS A 59 4.93 15.10 -13.43
CA LYS A 59 4.83 16.32 -12.61
C LYS A 59 5.13 16.11 -11.14
N ALA A 60 5.06 14.87 -10.65
CA ALA A 60 5.34 14.53 -9.27
C ALA A 60 5.78 13.07 -9.15
N ALA A 61 6.40 12.75 -8.02
CA ALA A 61 6.64 11.39 -7.58
C ALA A 61 5.97 11.17 -6.23
N LEU A 62 5.54 9.94 -5.97
CA LEU A 62 4.89 9.51 -4.74
C LEU A 62 5.61 8.30 -4.19
N SER A 63 6.07 8.36 -2.94
CA SER A 63 6.55 7.20 -2.19
C SER A 63 5.58 6.81 -1.09
N MET A 64 5.37 5.52 -0.93
CA MET A 64 4.59 4.88 0.11
C MET A 64 5.55 4.09 1.01
N LYS A 65 5.60 4.43 2.29
CA LYS A 65 6.47 3.77 3.28
C LYS A 65 5.65 3.23 4.45
N PRO A 66 5.71 1.92 4.76
CA PRO A 66 5.08 1.40 5.97
C PRO A 66 5.84 1.88 7.21
N ILE A 67 5.09 2.27 8.25
CA ILE A 67 5.56 2.67 9.57
C ILE A 67 5.09 1.62 10.57
N LEU A 68 6.04 0.99 11.26
CA LEU A 68 5.75 -0.08 12.20
C LEU A 68 4.95 0.42 13.41
N PRO A 69 4.06 -0.42 13.97
CA PRO A 69 3.44 -0.14 15.26
C PRO A 69 4.50 -0.06 16.37
N ALA A 70 4.20 0.69 17.41
CA ALA A 70 5.01 0.70 18.62
C ALA A 70 4.43 -0.29 19.63
N ILE A 71 5.25 -1.22 20.07
CA ILE A 71 4.91 -2.24 21.07
C ILE A 71 5.61 -1.87 22.38
N ARG A 72 4.92 -2.01 23.51
CA ARG A 72 5.50 -1.84 24.84
C ARG A 72 5.25 -3.10 25.67
N GLU A 73 6.29 -3.53 26.37
CA GLU A 73 6.18 -4.59 27.37
C GLU A 73 5.42 -4.08 28.59
N LEU A 74 4.71 -4.98 29.27
CA LEU A 74 4.07 -4.67 30.55
C LEU A 74 4.97 -5.15 31.68
N ASP A 75 5.29 -4.28 32.64
CA ASP A 75 6.29 -4.55 33.69
C ASP A 75 5.98 -5.78 34.56
N GLN A 76 4.71 -6.21 34.62
CA GLN A 76 4.23 -7.24 35.55
C GLN A 76 3.88 -8.57 34.86
N SER A 77 3.81 -8.59 33.54
CA SER A 77 3.46 -9.79 32.78
C SER A 77 4.43 -9.88 31.61
N ARG A 78 4.92 -11.08 31.25
CA ARG A 78 5.76 -11.28 30.05
C ARG A 78 4.97 -11.08 28.74
N SER A 79 3.99 -10.18 28.74
CA SER A 79 3.12 -9.84 27.64
C SER A 79 3.51 -8.46 27.10
N SER A 80 3.26 -8.30 25.80
CA SER A 80 3.49 -7.06 25.08
C SER A 80 2.17 -6.54 24.56
N ARG A 81 1.96 -5.22 24.63
CA ARG A 81 0.80 -4.56 24.03
C ARG A 81 1.21 -3.57 22.95
N VAL A 82 0.40 -3.45 21.91
CA VAL A 82 0.51 -2.34 20.96
C VAL A 82 0.12 -1.05 21.68
N TYR A 83 1.05 -0.11 21.77
CA TYR A 83 0.81 1.21 22.36
C TYR A 83 0.49 2.27 21.29
N ARG A 84 1.02 2.09 20.07
CA ARG A 84 0.70 2.93 18.91
C ARG A 84 0.53 2.05 17.69
N ASN A 85 -0.57 2.26 16.97
CA ASN A 85 -0.78 1.59 15.69
C ASN A 85 0.30 2.00 14.66
N GLY A 86 0.54 1.12 13.69
CA GLY A 86 1.32 1.46 12.51
C GLY A 86 0.56 2.42 11.61
N SER A 87 1.24 2.91 10.58
CA SER A 87 0.65 3.78 9.54
C SER A 87 1.37 3.60 8.22
N VAL A 88 0.83 4.15 7.14
CA VAL A 88 1.54 4.25 5.85
C VAL A 88 1.85 5.71 5.58
N MET A 89 3.13 6.06 5.51
CA MET A 89 3.56 7.41 5.16
C MET A 89 3.58 7.58 3.64
N LEU A 90 2.78 8.52 3.14
CA LEU A 90 2.83 9.01 1.78
C LEU A 90 3.74 10.23 1.71
N THR A 91 4.63 10.27 0.73
CA THR A 91 5.52 11.41 0.49
C THR A 91 5.48 11.79 -0.98
N PHE A 92 5.09 13.03 -1.26
CA PHE A 92 5.01 13.61 -2.60
C PHE A 92 6.19 14.53 -2.84
N TRP A 93 6.73 14.48 -4.06
CA TRP A 93 7.81 15.37 -4.51
C TRP A 93 7.46 16.00 -5.85
N PRO A 94 7.53 17.34 -5.99
CA PRO A 94 7.28 17.98 -7.28
C PRO A 94 8.44 17.72 -8.24
N ALA A 95 8.12 17.58 -9.53
CA ALA A 95 9.14 17.47 -10.58
C ALA A 95 9.79 18.84 -10.84
N VAL A 96 11.12 18.86 -10.92
CA VAL A 96 11.93 20.05 -11.31
C VAL A 96 12.56 19.90 -12.69
N GLY A 97 12.38 18.75 -13.33
CA GLY A 97 12.84 18.47 -14.68
C GLY A 97 12.46 17.06 -15.10
N GLN A 98 12.87 16.67 -16.31
CA GLN A 98 12.60 15.33 -16.81
C GLN A 98 13.25 14.28 -15.89
N ARG A 99 12.42 13.48 -15.22
CA ARG A 99 12.83 12.44 -14.25
C ARG A 99 13.67 12.98 -13.09
N LYS A 100 13.49 14.25 -12.72
CA LYS A 100 14.13 14.90 -11.58
C LYS A 100 13.07 15.48 -10.65
N TYR A 101 13.20 15.21 -9.36
CA TYR A 101 12.21 15.58 -8.35
C TYR A 101 12.92 16.29 -7.19
N ASP A 102 12.28 17.33 -6.65
CA ASP A 102 12.81 18.12 -5.55
C ASP A 102 12.42 17.48 -4.21
N TRP A 103 13.41 16.97 -3.50
CA TRP A 103 13.22 16.29 -2.22
C TRP A 103 13.06 17.25 -1.04
N GLU A 104 13.47 18.51 -1.19
CA GLU A 104 13.34 19.55 -0.16
C GLU A 104 11.89 20.06 -0.09
N LYS A 105 11.22 20.16 -1.24
CA LYS A 105 9.80 20.57 -1.33
C LYS A 105 8.83 19.40 -1.16
N LYS A 106 9.19 18.42 -0.33
CA LYS A 106 8.35 17.24 -0.11
C LYS A 106 7.13 17.56 0.75
N LEU A 107 5.99 16.99 0.39
CA LEU A 107 4.78 17.00 1.20
C LEU A 107 4.53 15.59 1.75
N ALA A 108 4.17 15.49 3.02
CA ALA A 108 3.94 14.22 3.68
C ALA A 108 2.53 14.14 4.27
N PHE A 109 1.91 12.97 4.14
CA PHE A 109 0.59 12.64 4.66
C PHE A 109 0.62 11.19 5.17
N ALA A 110 0.18 10.94 6.40
CA ALA A 110 0.21 9.60 6.98
C ALA A 110 -1.20 8.99 6.93
N LEU A 111 -1.35 7.80 6.39
CA LEU A 111 -2.60 7.05 6.48
C LEU A 111 -2.59 6.17 7.72
N SER A 112 -3.56 6.35 8.60
CA SER A 112 -3.89 5.43 9.68
C SER A 112 -4.42 4.10 9.13
N PRO A 113 -4.45 3.02 9.93
CA PRO A 113 -4.98 1.74 9.48
C PRO A 113 -6.43 1.82 8.96
N THR A 114 -7.26 2.68 9.57
CA THR A 114 -8.63 2.91 9.14
C THR A 114 -8.69 3.56 7.77
N GLU A 115 -7.89 4.58 7.52
CA GLU A 115 -7.83 5.28 6.22
C GLU A 115 -7.24 4.39 5.13
N VAL A 116 -6.25 3.54 5.46
CA VAL A 116 -5.78 2.49 4.55
C VAL A 116 -6.92 1.53 4.22
N GLY A 117 -7.72 1.12 5.21
CA GLY A 117 -8.92 0.31 5.02
C GLY A 117 -9.92 0.94 4.06
N SER A 118 -10.18 2.24 4.20
CA SER A 118 -11.02 2.99 3.28
C SER A 118 -10.43 3.05 1.87
N LEU A 119 -9.12 3.24 1.73
CA LEU A 119 -8.43 3.30 0.44
C LEU A 119 -8.50 1.97 -0.32
N ILE A 120 -8.22 0.84 0.35
CA ILE A 120 -8.26 -0.48 -0.30
C ILE A 120 -9.68 -0.98 -0.55
N GLY A 121 -10.67 -0.42 0.17
CA GLY A 121 -12.09 -0.74 0.02
C GLY A 121 -12.79 0.07 -1.07
N LEU A 122 -12.10 0.99 -1.75
CA LEU A 122 -12.69 1.82 -2.81
C LEU A 122 -13.23 0.97 -3.97
N GLY A 123 -14.48 1.22 -4.34
CA GLY A 123 -15.04 0.75 -5.60
C GLY A 123 -14.47 1.50 -6.82
N PRO A 124 -14.57 0.94 -8.05
CA PRO A 124 -13.93 1.49 -9.26
C PRO A 124 -14.29 2.95 -9.62
N ALA A 125 -15.49 3.40 -9.23
CA ALA A 125 -15.99 4.75 -9.50
C ALA A 125 -16.08 5.62 -8.23
N GLU A 126 -15.63 5.10 -7.09
CA GLU A 126 -15.72 5.79 -5.80
C GLU A 126 -14.50 6.68 -5.58
N SER A 127 -14.68 7.70 -4.75
CA SER A 127 -13.61 8.57 -4.26
C SER A 127 -13.57 8.56 -2.75
N CYS A 128 -12.43 8.91 -2.17
CA CYS A 128 -12.33 9.19 -0.74
C CYS A 128 -11.41 10.39 -0.48
N GLU A 129 -11.65 11.04 0.65
CA GLU A 129 -10.88 12.20 1.08
C GLU A 129 -10.52 12.07 2.56
N PHE A 130 -9.30 12.49 2.91
CA PHE A 130 -8.78 12.44 4.26
C PHE A 130 -8.28 13.83 4.68
N PHE A 131 -8.68 14.26 5.87
CA PHE A 131 -8.35 15.59 6.40
C PHE A 131 -7.53 15.47 7.67
N HIS A 132 -6.33 16.03 7.65
CA HIS A 132 -5.41 16.01 8.79
C HIS A 132 -5.14 17.43 9.27
N ASP A 133 -5.30 17.65 10.57
CA ASP A 133 -4.77 18.81 11.27
C ASP A 133 -3.64 18.34 12.20
N PRO A 134 -2.36 18.60 11.85
CA PRO A 134 -1.23 18.18 12.67
C PRO A 134 -1.22 18.78 14.07
N SER A 135 -1.92 19.90 14.25
CA SER A 135 -2.01 20.68 15.49
C SER A 135 -3.33 20.43 16.23
N MET A 136 -4.13 19.44 15.82
CA MET A 136 -5.38 19.11 16.49
C MET A 136 -5.13 18.83 17.98
N LYS A 137 -6.00 19.36 18.85
CA LYS A 137 -5.85 19.31 20.32
C LYS A 137 -4.65 20.09 20.88
N SER A 138 -4.12 21.04 20.11
CA SER A 138 -3.13 22.02 20.57
C SER A 138 -3.67 23.44 20.43
N SER A 139 -2.93 24.43 20.93
CA SER A 139 -3.28 25.85 20.77
C SER A 139 -3.26 26.34 19.31
N LEU A 140 -2.67 25.57 18.39
CA LEU A 140 -2.56 25.90 16.97
C LEU A 140 -3.57 25.12 16.10
N GLU A 141 -4.56 24.49 16.73
CA GLU A 141 -5.64 23.80 16.03
C GLU A 141 -6.33 24.72 15.01
N GLY A 142 -6.63 24.17 13.85
CA GLY A 142 -7.31 24.83 12.75
C GLY A 142 -6.40 25.65 11.83
N GLN A 143 -5.14 25.92 12.22
CA GLN A 143 -4.23 26.77 11.44
C GLN A 143 -3.61 26.04 10.25
N VAL A 144 -3.34 24.74 10.37
CA VAL A 144 -2.73 23.93 9.32
C VAL A 144 -3.64 22.75 9.02
N LYS A 145 -4.10 22.65 7.77
CA LYS A 145 -4.95 21.54 7.31
C LYS A 145 -4.33 20.95 6.06
N LYS A 146 -4.23 19.62 6.04
CA LYS A 146 -3.84 18.84 4.87
C LYS A 146 -5.07 18.06 4.42
N SER A 147 -5.34 18.11 3.12
CA SER A 147 -6.39 17.29 2.51
C SER A 147 -5.74 16.38 1.49
N LEU A 148 -5.98 15.08 1.60
CA LEU A 148 -5.60 14.12 0.57
C LEU A 148 -6.89 13.63 -0.09
N SER A 149 -7.05 13.88 -1.39
CA SER A 149 -8.16 13.34 -2.18
C SER A 149 -7.69 12.27 -3.15
N ILE A 150 -8.48 11.20 -3.24
CA ILE A 150 -8.29 10.08 -4.15
C ILE A 150 -9.54 9.96 -5.01
N SER A 151 -9.40 10.16 -6.31
CA SER A 151 -10.52 10.18 -7.24
C SER A 151 -10.24 9.33 -8.49
N PRO A 152 -11.26 8.67 -9.06
CA PRO A 152 -11.08 7.87 -10.25
C PRO A 152 -10.75 8.77 -11.45
N LEU A 153 -9.90 8.28 -12.33
CA LEU A 153 -9.67 8.89 -13.64
C LEU A 153 -10.88 8.56 -14.52
N GLY A 154 -11.44 9.55 -15.21
CA GLY A 154 -12.68 9.41 -16.01
C GLY A 154 -12.60 8.46 -17.22
N ASN A 155 -11.52 7.71 -17.38
CA ASN A 155 -11.30 6.70 -18.40
C ASN A 155 -11.17 5.28 -17.83
N ASP A 156 -11.63 5.05 -16.60
CA ASP A 156 -11.60 3.77 -15.86
C ASP A 156 -10.19 3.17 -15.67
N ASN A 157 -9.13 3.96 -15.82
CA ASN A 157 -7.76 3.45 -15.92
C ASN A 157 -6.88 3.77 -14.69
N GLY A 158 -7.50 4.02 -13.55
CA GLY A 158 -6.84 4.21 -12.26
C GLY A 158 -7.34 5.41 -11.47
N TYR A 159 -6.54 5.84 -10.50
CA TYR A 159 -6.88 6.93 -9.58
C TYR A 159 -5.85 8.06 -9.64
N PHE A 160 -6.32 9.28 -9.38
CA PHE A 160 -5.51 10.45 -9.12
C PHE A 160 -5.46 10.71 -7.62
N LEU A 161 -4.25 10.96 -7.10
CA LEU A 161 -4.03 11.33 -5.70
C LEU A 161 -3.57 12.79 -5.66
N ASN A 162 -4.24 13.61 -4.86
CA ASN A 162 -3.97 15.04 -4.72
C ASN A 162 -3.77 15.41 -3.24
N LEU A 163 -2.65 16.07 -2.94
CA LEU A 163 -2.27 16.51 -1.59
C LEU A 163 -1.97 18.02 -1.58
#